data_AF-A0A925NZD5-F1
#
_entry.id   AF-A0A925NZD5-F1
#
_cell.length_a   1.000
_cell.length_b   1.000
_cell.length_c   1.000
_cell.angle_alpha   90.00
_cell.angle_beta   90.00
_cell.angle_gamma   90.00
#
_symmetry.space_group_name_H-M   'P 1'
#
loop_
_entity.id
_entity.type
_entity.pdbx_description
1 polymer ?
#
loop_
_entity_poly.entity_id
_entity_poly.type
_entity_poly.pdbx_seq_one_letter_code
_entity_poly.pdbx_strand_id
1 'polypeptide(L)'
;MKFTYLFLFVWLTFLFSNCKRDPDSLTVINSESFPEKQVEVHISTLSEGLNDTLIHKDTSQSTDDVTREINEMISLTGQVSASGSEKQWRELLDRWNAFNENHFITNLSLFSKNTSIADTIRTPLSTDEADKWARLNVELLKITGKARFGDALEYLLYANPEYTFPEMLLKSVIYTHVFDDIHINVIGSSSMEYQHTTGGTVRLVQETNYPQGSEMILMCETGDVRFMNIYIRIPAWAVNPVVAYGNVKYVAIPGEYCQISKKWRTGDEITVSLKN
;
A
#
# COMPACT_ATOMS: atom_id res chain seq x y z
N MET A 1 -61.45 -14.52 -41.43
CA MET A 1 -60.97 -15.40 -40.32
C MET A 1 -59.69 -14.81 -39.76
N LYS A 2 -59.68 -14.39 -38.50
CA LYS A 2 -58.55 -13.74 -37.82
C LYS A 2 -57.59 -14.81 -37.30
N PHE A 3 -56.30 -14.72 -37.64
CA PHE A 3 -55.23 -15.50 -37.03
C PHE A 3 -54.66 -14.73 -35.83
N THR A 4 -54.93 -15.20 -34.62
CA THR A 4 -54.29 -14.73 -33.39
C THR A 4 -53.04 -15.57 -33.12
N TYR A 5 -51.87 -14.97 -33.27
CA TYR A 5 -50.60 -15.53 -32.81
C TYR A 5 -50.45 -15.26 -31.30
N LEU A 6 -50.32 -16.33 -30.53
CA LEU A 6 -50.01 -16.30 -29.10
C LEU A 6 -48.48 -16.15 -28.94
N PHE A 7 -48.00 -14.94 -28.67
CA PHE A 7 -46.60 -14.70 -28.30
C PHE A 7 -46.40 -15.03 -26.83
N LEU A 8 -45.69 -16.13 -26.55
CA LEU A 8 -45.23 -16.47 -25.20
C LEU A 8 -43.99 -15.63 -24.90
N PHE A 9 -44.15 -14.54 -24.14
CA PHE A 9 -43.02 -13.77 -23.62
C PHE A 9 -42.42 -14.50 -22.42
N VAL A 10 -41.30 -15.19 -22.63
CA VAL A 10 -40.47 -15.71 -21.53
C VAL A 10 -39.64 -14.55 -21.00
N TRP A 11 -40.04 -14.02 -19.85
CA TRP A 11 -39.24 -13.07 -19.07
C TRP A 11 -38.02 -13.80 -18.50
N LEU A 12 -36.87 -13.64 -19.15
CA LEU A 12 -35.58 -14.05 -18.58
C LEU A 12 -35.18 -12.99 -17.55
N THR A 13 -35.57 -13.18 -16.30
CA THR A 13 -35.06 -12.36 -15.20
C THR A 13 -33.57 -12.64 -15.02
N PHE A 14 -32.73 -11.73 -15.50
CA PHE A 14 -31.33 -11.66 -15.13
C PHE A 14 -31.24 -11.32 -13.64
N LEU A 15 -31.10 -12.35 -12.82
CA LEU A 15 -30.61 -12.21 -11.46
C LEU A 15 -29.15 -11.77 -11.56
N PHE A 16 -28.89 -10.48 -11.43
CA PHE A 16 -27.55 -9.97 -11.12
C PHE A 16 -27.20 -10.46 -9.71
N SER A 17 -26.62 -11.66 -9.65
CA SER A 17 -25.99 -12.16 -8.43
C SER A 17 -24.87 -11.18 -8.09
N ASN A 18 -25.09 -10.38 -7.06
CA ASN A 18 -24.11 -9.46 -6.52
C ASN A 18 -23.02 -10.31 -5.85
N CYS A 19 -22.10 -10.86 -6.64
CA CYS A 19 -20.91 -11.55 -6.15
C CYS A 19 -20.12 -10.53 -5.34
N LYS A 20 -20.33 -10.50 -4.01
CA LYS A 20 -19.41 -9.85 -3.10
C LYS A 20 -18.06 -10.54 -3.30
N ARG A 21 -17.12 -9.84 -3.95
CA ARG A 21 -15.75 -10.30 -4.08
C ARG A 21 -15.19 -10.35 -2.66
N ASP A 22 -14.66 -11.51 -2.27
CA ASP A 22 -14.06 -11.70 -0.96
C ASP A 22 -12.78 -10.84 -0.88
N PRO A 23 -12.73 -9.80 -0.02
CA PRO A 23 -11.56 -8.92 0.08
C PRO A 23 -10.30 -9.67 0.52
N ASP A 24 -10.45 -10.82 1.16
CA ASP A 24 -9.36 -11.67 1.65
C ASP A 24 -8.99 -12.80 0.68
N SER A 25 -9.65 -12.92 -0.47
CA SER A 25 -9.21 -13.84 -1.53
C SER A 25 -7.84 -13.45 -2.09
N LEU A 26 -7.07 -14.44 -2.54
CA LEU A 26 -5.80 -14.19 -3.20
C LEU A 26 -6.06 -13.49 -4.52
N THR A 27 -5.44 -12.33 -4.69
CA THR A 27 -5.30 -11.68 -5.99
C THR A 27 -3.82 -11.62 -6.26
N VAL A 28 -3.39 -12.06 -7.44
CA VAL A 28 -1.98 -12.07 -7.83
C VAL A 28 -1.80 -11.03 -8.93
N ILE A 29 -1.05 -9.97 -8.63
CA ILE A 29 -0.66 -8.92 -9.58
C ILE A 29 0.81 -9.03 -9.98
N ASN A 30 1.66 -9.56 -9.09
CA ASN A 30 3.11 -9.67 -9.28
C ASN A 30 3.75 -8.38 -9.80
N SER A 31 3.55 -7.27 -9.07
CA SER A 31 4.16 -5.99 -9.42
C SER A 31 5.66 -6.02 -9.20
N GLU A 32 6.40 -5.37 -10.10
CA GLU A 32 7.85 -5.25 -10.09
C GLU A 32 8.28 -3.95 -9.41
N SER A 33 9.50 -3.95 -8.88
CA SER A 33 10.17 -2.73 -8.43
C SER A 33 10.76 -1.98 -9.60
N PHE A 34 10.74 -0.66 -9.54
CA PHE A 34 11.62 0.14 -10.39
C PHE A 34 13.09 -0.07 -9.98
N PRO A 35 14.05 -0.10 -10.94
CA PRO A 35 15.46 -0.01 -10.66
C PRO A 35 15.80 1.12 -9.67
N GLU A 36 16.68 0.86 -8.71
CA GLU A 36 16.99 1.81 -7.62
C GLU A 36 17.37 3.21 -8.13
N LYS A 37 18.18 3.27 -9.19
CA LYS A 37 18.63 4.53 -9.83
C LYS A 37 17.51 5.37 -10.44
N GLN A 38 16.33 4.78 -10.64
CA GLN A 38 15.16 5.46 -11.18
C GLN A 38 14.28 6.07 -10.09
N VAL A 39 14.58 5.82 -8.82
CA VAL A 39 13.79 6.28 -7.68
C VAL A 39 14.64 7.15 -6.77
N GLU A 40 14.17 8.37 -6.54
CA GLU A 40 14.77 9.34 -5.62
C GLU A 40 13.83 9.49 -4.42
N VAL A 41 14.37 9.47 -3.20
CA VAL A 41 13.59 9.51 -1.96
C VAL A 41 14.07 10.67 -1.10
N HIS A 42 13.13 11.48 -0.64
CA HIS A 42 13.34 12.65 0.22
C HIS A 42 12.36 12.65 1.39
N ILE A 43 12.19 11.50 2.04
CA ILE A 43 11.20 11.30 3.10
C ILE A 43 11.71 11.83 4.43
N SER A 44 10.95 12.74 5.05
CA SER A 44 11.10 13.12 6.46
C SER A 44 10.42 12.09 7.36
N THR A 45 11.05 11.75 8.49
CA THR A 45 10.49 10.83 9.50
C THR A 45 9.91 11.63 10.67
N LEU A 46 9.07 11.01 11.53
CA LEU A 46 8.56 11.68 12.74
C LEU A 46 9.64 11.93 13.80
N SER A 47 10.80 11.25 13.73
CA SER A 47 11.88 11.38 14.71
C SER A 47 12.69 12.67 14.59
N GLU A 48 12.60 13.41 13.47
CA GLU A 48 13.27 14.70 13.29
C GLU A 48 12.73 15.83 14.21
N GLY A 49 11.68 15.56 15.01
CA GLY A 49 11.05 16.55 15.91
C GLY A 49 10.91 16.14 17.39
N LEU A 50 11.44 14.99 17.81
CA LEU A 50 11.30 14.50 19.20
C LEU A 50 12.65 14.56 19.93
N ASN A 51 12.80 15.53 20.83
CA ASN A 51 13.92 15.58 21.79
C ASN A 51 13.84 14.41 22.77
N ASP A 52 14.98 13.74 22.95
CA ASP A 52 15.38 12.74 23.94
C ASP A 52 14.37 12.40 25.06
N THR A 53 13.92 11.14 25.07
CA THR A 53 14.18 10.17 26.17
C THR A 53 13.42 8.88 25.88
N LEU A 54 14.12 7.83 25.45
CA LEU A 54 13.55 6.48 25.43
C LEU A 54 14.41 5.55 26.29
N ILE A 55 13.74 4.96 27.28
CA ILE A 55 14.31 4.00 28.23
C ILE A 55 14.48 2.68 27.49
N HIS A 56 15.73 2.24 27.31
CA HIS A 56 16.03 0.90 26.82
C HIS A 56 15.48 -0.14 27.80
N LYS A 57 14.49 -0.92 27.36
CA LYS A 57 14.02 -2.11 28.06
C LYS A 57 14.67 -3.33 27.41
N ASP A 58 15.76 -3.77 28.01
CA ASP A 58 16.42 -5.02 27.67
C ASP A 58 15.46 -6.18 27.95
N THR A 59 14.98 -6.85 26.90
CA THR A 59 14.01 -7.96 27.01
C THR A 59 14.59 -9.20 26.33
N SER A 60 15.43 -9.93 27.05
CA SER A 60 16.24 -11.05 26.55
C SER A 60 15.55 -12.42 26.62
N GLN A 61 14.22 -12.51 26.48
CA GLN A 61 13.53 -13.79 26.68
C GLN A 61 12.37 -14.14 25.72
N SER A 62 12.17 -13.42 24.60
CA SER A 62 11.12 -13.74 23.60
C SER A 62 11.52 -13.62 22.12
N THR A 63 12.80 -13.36 21.80
CA THR A 63 13.28 -13.05 20.44
C THR A 63 13.22 -14.24 19.47
N ASP A 64 13.39 -15.47 19.96
CA ASP A 64 13.42 -16.66 19.11
C ASP A 64 12.03 -17.00 18.54
N ASP A 65 10.95 -16.69 19.28
CA ASP A 65 9.59 -17.06 18.89
C ASP A 65 9.02 -16.15 17.81
N VAL A 66 9.17 -14.83 18.00
CA VAL A 66 8.76 -13.79 17.04
C VAL A 66 9.52 -13.95 15.73
N THR A 67 10.85 -14.11 15.80
CA THR A 67 11.67 -14.35 14.61
C THR A 67 11.26 -15.62 13.86
N ARG A 68 10.97 -16.71 14.60
CA ARG A 68 10.51 -17.97 14.01
C ARG A 68 9.18 -17.79 13.30
N GLU A 69 8.22 -17.10 13.90
CA GLU A 69 6.90 -16.85 13.32
C GLU A 69 6.99 -16.05 12.01
N ILE A 70 7.79 -14.98 11.97
CA ILE A 70 8.00 -14.20 10.73
C ILE A 70 8.65 -15.07 9.64
N ASN A 71 9.65 -15.88 9.99
CA ASN A 71 10.31 -16.78 9.03
C ASN A 71 9.36 -17.85 8.47
N GLU A 72 8.45 -18.38 9.29
CA GLU A 72 7.39 -19.29 8.82
C GLU A 72 6.47 -18.59 7.80
N MET A 73 6.07 -17.35 8.07
CA MET A 73 5.26 -16.55 7.11
C MET A 73 6.02 -16.24 5.82
N ILE A 74 7.32 -15.94 5.88
CA ILE A 74 8.17 -15.77 4.70
C ILE A 74 8.22 -17.06 3.87
N SER A 75 8.39 -18.21 4.52
CA SER A 75 8.38 -19.51 3.82
C SER A 75 7.03 -19.78 3.15
N LEU A 76 5.92 -19.52 3.84
CA LEU A 76 4.57 -19.65 3.28
C LEU A 76 4.33 -18.70 2.10
N THR A 77 4.87 -17.47 2.16
CA THR A 77 4.79 -16.49 1.07
C THR A 77 5.44 -17.04 -0.21
N GLY A 78 6.61 -17.65 -0.10
CA GLY A 78 7.27 -18.33 -1.22
C GLY A 78 6.44 -19.47 -1.80
N GLN A 79 5.75 -20.24 -0.95
CA GLN A 79 4.84 -21.30 -1.39
C GLN A 79 3.60 -20.76 -2.11
N VAL A 80 2.98 -19.69 -1.58
CA VAL A 80 1.82 -19.03 -2.19
C VAL A 80 2.19 -18.44 -3.56
N SER A 81 3.34 -17.77 -3.66
CA SER A 81 3.85 -17.23 -4.94
C SER A 81 4.04 -18.33 -5.98
N ALA A 82 4.54 -19.51 -5.57
CA ALA A 82 4.76 -20.64 -6.47
C ALA A 82 3.48 -21.41 -6.84
N SER A 83 2.52 -21.55 -5.91
CA SER A 83 1.37 -22.44 -6.07
C SER A 83 0.06 -21.73 -6.45
N GLY A 84 -0.08 -20.43 -6.13
CA GLY A 84 -1.34 -19.70 -6.22
C GLY A 84 -2.46 -20.27 -5.33
N SER A 85 -2.12 -21.06 -4.30
CA SER A 85 -3.09 -21.78 -3.47
C SER A 85 -3.85 -20.86 -2.52
N GLU A 86 -5.15 -20.69 -2.75
CA GLU A 86 -6.07 -19.98 -1.84
C GLU A 86 -6.02 -20.52 -0.41
N LYS A 87 -5.83 -21.82 -0.22
CA LYS A 87 -5.74 -22.41 1.12
C LYS A 87 -4.47 -21.93 1.85
N GLN A 88 -3.32 -21.97 1.18
CA GLN A 88 -2.05 -21.52 1.77
C GLN A 88 -2.07 -20.01 1.99
N TRP A 89 -2.71 -19.27 1.07
CA TRP A 89 -2.93 -17.84 1.21
C TRP A 89 -3.75 -17.50 2.46
N ARG A 90 -4.88 -18.19 2.69
CA ARG A 90 -5.69 -17.94 3.90
C ARG A 90 -4.92 -18.26 5.17
N GLU A 91 -4.18 -19.37 5.21
CA GLU A 91 -3.33 -19.68 6.36
C GLU A 91 -2.28 -18.59 6.62
N LEU A 92 -1.61 -18.12 5.57
CA LEU A 92 -0.65 -17.03 5.66
C LEU A 92 -1.30 -15.73 6.14
N LEU A 93 -2.47 -15.39 5.59
CA LEU A 93 -3.19 -14.17 5.93
C LEU A 93 -3.70 -14.19 7.38
N ASP A 94 -4.21 -15.33 7.86
CA ASP A 94 -4.65 -15.51 9.24
C ASP A 94 -3.49 -15.31 10.22
N ARG A 95 -2.32 -15.90 9.93
CA ARG A 95 -1.09 -15.71 10.71
C ARG A 95 -0.63 -14.25 10.69
N TRP A 96 -0.61 -13.63 9.51
CA TRP A 96 -0.21 -12.25 9.35
C TRP A 96 -1.13 -11.31 10.14
N ASN A 97 -2.45 -11.51 10.08
CA ASN A 97 -3.42 -10.70 10.83
C ASN A 97 -3.21 -10.85 12.35
N ALA A 98 -3.06 -12.09 12.84
CA ALA A 98 -2.81 -12.35 14.24
C ALA A 98 -1.51 -11.70 14.73
N PHE A 99 -0.42 -11.85 13.97
CA PHE A 99 0.85 -11.20 14.27
C PHE A 99 0.70 -9.68 14.31
N ASN A 100 0.09 -9.10 13.27
CA ASN A 100 -0.07 -7.65 13.14
C ASN A 100 -0.92 -7.06 14.28
N GLU A 101 -2.00 -7.72 14.68
CA GLU A 101 -2.85 -7.28 15.80
C GLU A 101 -2.18 -7.39 17.17
N ASN A 102 -1.30 -8.38 17.35
CA ASN A 102 -0.56 -8.61 18.60
C ASN A 102 0.57 -7.60 18.82
N HIS A 103 1.19 -7.12 17.73
CA HIS A 103 2.34 -6.22 17.78
C HIS A 103 1.96 -4.75 17.59
N PHE A 104 0.93 -4.46 16.79
CA PHE A 104 0.59 -3.11 16.35
C PHE A 104 -0.87 -2.78 16.63
N ILE A 105 -1.15 -1.50 16.91
CA ILE A 105 -2.52 -1.01 16.96
C ILE A 105 -2.97 -0.68 15.54
N THR A 106 -3.82 -1.56 15.00
CA THR A 106 -4.44 -1.38 13.69
C THR A 106 -5.36 -0.16 13.70
N ASN A 107 -5.26 0.70 12.67
CA ASN A 107 -6.04 1.94 12.49
C ASN A 107 -5.62 3.16 13.33
N LEU A 108 -4.40 3.20 13.87
CA LEU A 108 -3.93 4.45 14.45
C LEU A 108 -3.55 5.45 13.34
N SER A 109 -4.15 6.63 13.39
CA SER A 109 -3.73 7.75 12.55
C SER A 109 -2.40 8.34 13.06
N LEU A 110 -1.46 8.54 12.14
CA LEU A 110 -0.22 9.30 12.40
C LEU A 110 -0.47 10.77 12.81
N PHE A 111 -1.71 11.27 12.65
CA PHE A 111 -2.09 12.67 12.87
C PHE A 111 -2.79 12.92 14.21
N SER A 112 -2.95 11.90 15.07
CA SER A 112 -3.56 12.07 16.39
C SER A 112 -2.62 12.85 17.33
N LYS A 113 -2.97 14.10 17.66
CA LYS A 113 -2.21 14.99 18.55
C LYS A 113 -2.00 14.46 19.98
N ASN A 114 -2.71 13.41 20.39
CA ASN A 114 -2.69 12.86 21.75
C ASN A 114 -2.16 11.43 21.83
N THR A 115 -1.65 10.87 20.73
CA THR A 115 -1.08 9.52 20.76
C THR A 115 0.43 9.64 20.77
N SER A 116 1.09 9.22 21.86
CA SER A 116 2.53 9.05 21.81
C SER A 116 2.83 7.86 20.89
N ILE A 117 3.97 7.88 20.19
CA ILE A 117 4.37 6.73 19.36
C ILE A 117 4.40 5.44 20.22
N ALA A 118 4.74 5.55 21.51
CA ALA A 118 4.72 4.47 22.49
C ALA A 118 3.32 3.86 22.73
N ASP A 119 2.25 4.60 22.46
CA ASP A 119 0.86 4.10 22.57
C ASP A 119 0.40 3.33 21.33
N THR A 120 1.22 3.24 20.27
CA THR A 120 0.88 2.50 19.03
C THR A 120 1.43 1.08 19.03
N ILE A 121 2.45 0.83 19.86
CA ILE A 121 3.18 -0.43 19.91
C ILE A 121 2.63 -1.24 21.08
N ARG A 122 2.05 -2.41 20.79
CA ARG A 122 1.70 -3.35 21.87
C ARG A 122 2.95 -4.06 22.38
N THR A 123 3.75 -4.56 21.45
CA THR A 123 4.99 -5.29 21.71
C THR A 123 6.05 -4.88 20.67
N PRO A 124 7.10 -4.12 21.06
CA PRO A 124 8.10 -3.64 20.11
C PRO A 124 8.87 -4.80 19.50
N LEU A 125 9.18 -4.67 18.21
CA LEU A 125 10.08 -5.57 17.49
C LEU A 125 11.51 -5.09 17.65
N SER A 126 12.46 -6.00 17.78
CA SER A 126 13.87 -5.70 17.57
C SER A 126 14.13 -5.24 16.14
N THR A 127 15.28 -4.61 15.87
CA THR A 127 15.64 -4.13 14.53
C THR A 127 15.66 -5.25 13.48
N ASP A 128 16.12 -6.45 13.85
CA ASP A 128 16.18 -7.61 12.96
C ASP A 128 14.78 -8.19 12.67
N GLU A 129 13.90 -8.26 13.68
CA GLU A 129 12.50 -8.65 13.50
C GLU A 129 11.74 -7.63 12.64
N ALA A 130 11.98 -6.34 12.86
CA ALA A 130 11.40 -5.26 12.05
C ALA A 130 11.88 -5.32 10.59
N ASP A 131 13.15 -5.65 10.32
CA ASP A 131 13.66 -5.84 8.96
C ASP A 131 13.00 -7.04 8.27
N LYS A 132 12.86 -8.18 8.96
CA LYS A 132 12.15 -9.35 8.43
C LYS A 132 10.68 -9.04 8.17
N TRP A 133 10.01 -8.33 9.08
CA TRP A 133 8.63 -7.89 8.92
C TRP A 133 8.47 -6.94 7.72
N ALA A 134 9.40 -5.99 7.54
CA ALA A 134 9.41 -5.10 6.39
C ALA A 134 9.52 -5.89 5.07
N ARG A 135 10.49 -6.81 4.97
CA ARG A 135 10.69 -7.64 3.78
C ARG A 135 9.47 -8.49 3.46
N LEU A 136 8.88 -9.14 4.47
CA LEU A 136 7.65 -9.91 4.31
C LEU A 136 6.54 -9.06 3.69
N ASN A 137 6.31 -7.86 4.23
CA ASN A 137 5.26 -6.97 3.73
C ASN A 137 5.55 -6.41 2.33
N VAL A 138 6.82 -6.13 2.00
CA VAL A 138 7.21 -5.75 0.64
C VAL A 138 6.87 -6.86 -0.36
N GLU A 139 7.18 -8.11 -0.05
CA GLU A 139 6.89 -9.25 -0.93
C GLU A 139 5.38 -9.50 -1.05
N LEU A 140 4.65 -9.49 0.07
CA LEU A 140 3.19 -9.64 0.07
C LEU A 140 2.50 -8.53 -0.72
N LEU A 141 2.97 -7.29 -0.60
CA LEU A 141 2.47 -6.17 -1.38
C LEU A 141 2.70 -6.40 -2.87
N LYS A 142 3.92 -6.80 -3.27
CA LYS A 142 4.23 -7.03 -4.69
C LYS A 142 3.42 -8.16 -5.31
N ILE A 143 3.23 -9.24 -4.57
CA ILE A 143 2.42 -10.37 -5.04
C ILE A 143 0.97 -9.92 -5.21
N THR A 144 0.41 -9.19 -4.24
CA THR A 144 -1.05 -9.07 -4.10
C THR A 144 -1.66 -7.71 -4.44
N GLY A 145 -0.87 -6.64 -4.38
CA GLY A 145 -1.37 -5.26 -4.50
C GLY A 145 -2.34 -4.86 -3.40
N LYS A 146 -2.35 -5.53 -2.24
CA LYS A 146 -3.27 -5.20 -1.15
C LYS A 146 -2.69 -4.10 -0.25
N ALA A 147 -3.50 -3.07 0.02
CA ALA A 147 -3.08 -1.88 0.76
C ALA A 147 -2.60 -2.18 2.18
N ARG A 148 -3.17 -3.20 2.85
CA ARG A 148 -2.81 -3.55 4.25
C ARG A 148 -1.32 -3.82 4.47
N PHE A 149 -0.64 -4.35 3.46
CA PHE A 149 0.81 -4.57 3.54
C PHE A 149 1.58 -3.26 3.45
N GLY A 150 1.07 -2.28 2.70
CA GLY A 150 1.57 -0.91 2.69
C GLY A 150 1.30 -0.18 4.01
N ASP A 151 0.17 -0.44 4.66
CA ASP A 151 -0.14 0.11 5.98
C ASP A 151 0.85 -0.39 7.05
N ALA A 152 1.23 -1.67 7.01
CA ALA A 152 2.25 -2.22 7.90
C ALA A 152 3.65 -1.63 7.65
N LEU A 153 4.00 -1.33 6.40
CA LEU A 153 5.25 -0.65 6.05
C LEU A 153 5.25 0.81 6.51
N GLU A 154 4.13 1.51 6.35
CA GLU A 154 3.95 2.90 6.79
C GLU A 154 4.16 3.03 8.31
N TYR A 155 3.66 2.06 9.07
CA TYR A 155 3.91 1.99 10.50
C TYR A 155 5.40 1.90 10.82
N LEU A 156 6.14 0.98 10.18
CA LEU A 156 7.58 0.85 10.40
C LEU A 156 8.34 2.13 10.01
N LEU A 157 7.90 2.81 8.97
CA LEU A 157 8.57 3.98 8.43
C LEU A 157 8.36 5.24 9.29
N TYR A 158 7.17 5.42 9.84
CA TYR A 158 6.81 6.67 10.51
C TYR A 158 6.51 6.52 12.00
N ALA A 159 6.02 5.37 12.44
CA ALA A 159 5.62 5.11 13.83
C ALA A 159 6.59 4.22 14.61
N ASN A 160 7.79 3.94 14.08
CA ASN A 160 8.84 3.23 14.81
C ASN A 160 10.17 4.01 14.77
N PRO A 161 10.46 4.86 15.77
CA PRO A 161 11.66 5.69 15.78
C PRO A 161 12.95 4.89 15.94
N GLU A 162 12.87 3.65 16.46
CA GLU A 162 14.05 2.80 16.67
C GLU A 162 14.45 2.01 15.41
N TYR A 163 13.57 1.94 14.41
CA TYR A 163 13.82 1.24 13.16
C TYR A 163 14.20 2.22 12.06
N THR A 164 15.40 2.03 11.50
CA THR A 164 15.81 2.72 10.28
C THR A 164 15.48 1.84 9.08
N PHE A 165 14.51 2.26 8.28
CA PHE A 165 14.11 1.54 7.08
C PHE A 165 15.25 1.58 6.04
N PRO A 166 15.75 0.43 5.55
CA PRO A 166 16.81 0.42 4.55
C PRO A 166 16.38 1.11 3.26
N GLU A 167 17.15 2.10 2.80
CA GLU A 167 16.81 2.92 1.63
C GLU A 167 16.55 2.08 0.37
N MET A 168 17.38 1.05 0.13
CA MET A 168 17.19 0.12 -0.99
C MET A 168 15.84 -0.61 -0.93
N LEU A 169 15.43 -1.04 0.26
CA LEU A 169 14.15 -1.72 0.45
C LEU A 169 12.99 -0.73 0.23
N LEU A 170 13.13 0.51 0.72
CA LEU A 170 12.13 1.57 0.55
C LEU A 170 11.94 1.94 -0.93
N LYS A 171 13.04 2.17 -1.66
CA LYS A 171 13.02 2.40 -3.11
C LYS A 171 12.37 1.25 -3.88
N SER A 172 12.52 0.02 -3.39
CA SER A 172 11.93 -1.15 -4.04
C SER A 172 10.39 -1.23 -3.93
N VAL A 173 9.78 -0.47 -3.01
CA VAL A 173 8.35 -0.60 -2.72
C VAL A 173 7.57 0.71 -2.82
N ILE A 174 8.20 1.88 -2.66
CA ILE A 174 7.50 3.18 -2.73
C ILE A 174 6.67 3.32 -4.01
N TYR A 175 7.25 2.90 -5.14
CA TYR A 175 6.57 2.67 -6.40
C TYR A 175 6.77 1.22 -6.85
N THR A 176 5.70 0.56 -7.26
CA THR A 176 5.78 -0.73 -7.99
C THR A 176 4.93 -0.66 -9.25
N HIS A 177 5.12 -1.58 -10.19
CA HIS A 177 4.36 -1.54 -11.44
C HIS A 177 4.06 -2.91 -12.04
N VAL A 178 3.00 -2.96 -12.84
CA VAL A 178 2.73 -4.05 -13.79
C VAL A 178 2.59 -3.39 -15.17
N PHE A 179 3.58 -3.52 -16.05
CA PHE A 179 3.67 -2.68 -17.25
C PHE A 179 3.59 -1.18 -16.88
N ASP A 180 2.61 -0.43 -17.42
CA ASP A 180 2.32 0.98 -17.12
C ASP A 180 1.21 1.17 -16.07
N ASP A 181 0.92 0.13 -15.27
CA ASP A 181 0.06 0.23 -14.09
C ASP A 181 0.91 0.54 -12.86
N ILE A 182 1.00 1.82 -12.53
CA ILE A 182 1.89 2.36 -11.49
C ILE A 182 1.17 2.37 -10.15
N HIS A 183 1.73 1.69 -9.16
CA HIS A 183 1.23 1.63 -7.80
C HIS A 183 2.09 2.50 -6.90
N ILE A 184 1.46 3.46 -6.23
CA ILE A 184 2.07 4.31 -5.21
C ILE A 184 1.71 3.72 -3.85
N ASN A 185 2.69 3.06 -3.23
CA ASN A 185 2.47 2.25 -2.04
C ASN A 185 2.89 2.99 -0.77
N VAL A 186 3.82 3.93 -0.86
CA VAL A 186 4.27 4.74 0.28
C VAL A 186 4.08 6.21 -0.07
N ILE A 187 3.42 6.94 0.83
CA ILE A 187 3.21 8.38 0.70
C ILE A 187 4.38 9.06 1.37
N GLY A 188 5.17 9.79 0.58
CA GLY A 188 6.35 10.48 1.07
C GLY A 188 7.08 11.16 -0.08
N SER A 189 7.72 12.30 0.22
CA SER A 189 8.37 13.12 -0.80
C SER A 189 9.42 12.29 -1.54
N SER A 190 9.24 12.15 -2.85
CA SER A 190 10.01 11.23 -3.69
C SER A 190 9.71 11.47 -5.17
N SER A 191 10.52 10.92 -6.05
CA SER A 191 10.24 10.88 -7.48
C SER A 191 10.70 9.59 -8.11
N MET A 192 10.08 9.25 -9.24
CA MET A 192 10.45 8.09 -10.03
C MET A 192 10.38 8.42 -11.52
N GLU A 193 11.40 7.99 -12.27
CA GLU A 193 11.51 8.19 -13.72
C GLU A 193 11.67 6.84 -14.44
N TYR A 194 10.81 6.57 -15.40
CA TYR A 194 10.85 5.33 -16.17
C TYR A 194 10.55 5.55 -17.65
N GLN A 195 10.81 4.50 -18.46
CA GLN A 195 10.47 4.48 -19.87
C GLN A 195 9.12 3.79 -20.05
N HIS A 196 8.14 4.53 -20.56
CA HIS A 196 6.80 4.00 -20.83
C HIS A 196 6.88 2.85 -21.86
N THR A 197 6.01 1.84 -21.77
CA THR A 197 6.11 0.65 -22.64
C THR A 197 5.95 0.97 -24.13
N THR A 198 5.23 2.03 -24.45
CA THR A 198 5.07 2.58 -25.82
C THR A 198 6.16 3.60 -26.20
N GLY A 199 7.24 3.70 -25.43
CA GLY A 199 8.31 4.68 -25.56
C GLY A 199 8.03 6.01 -24.88
N GLY A 200 9.09 6.78 -24.65
CA GLY A 200 9.07 8.09 -24.00
C GLY A 200 9.28 8.02 -22.49
N THR A 201 9.93 9.05 -21.95
CA THR A 201 10.17 9.19 -20.51
C THR A 201 8.90 9.68 -19.79
N VAL A 202 8.60 9.06 -18.66
CA VAL A 202 7.60 9.51 -17.68
C VAL A 202 8.30 9.67 -16.34
N ARG A 203 8.11 10.83 -15.71
CA ARG A 203 8.54 11.12 -14.35
C ARG A 203 7.32 11.46 -13.49
N LEU A 204 7.23 10.82 -12.33
CA LEU A 204 6.23 11.11 -11.31
C LEU A 204 6.94 11.69 -10.09
N VAL A 205 6.38 12.76 -9.52
CA VAL A 205 6.94 13.45 -8.35
C VAL A 205 5.86 13.55 -7.28
N GLN A 206 6.13 12.98 -6.11
CA GLN A 206 5.34 13.19 -4.90
C GLN A 206 5.91 14.39 -4.15
N GLU A 207 5.11 15.45 -3.99
CA GLU A 207 5.39 16.56 -3.09
C GLU A 207 4.46 16.50 -1.88
N THR A 208 5.05 16.38 -0.70
CA THR A 208 4.31 16.27 0.56
C THR A 208 5.21 16.59 1.74
N ASN A 209 4.61 17.07 2.83
CA ASN A 209 5.23 17.12 4.16
C ASN A 209 4.72 15.99 5.08
N TYR A 210 4.20 14.90 4.50
CA TYR A 210 3.88 13.67 5.23
C TYR A 210 5.15 13.14 5.92
N PRO A 211 5.06 12.63 7.16
CA PRO A 211 3.86 12.42 7.97
C PRO A 211 3.42 13.61 8.85
N GLN A 212 4.08 14.77 8.77
CA GLN A 212 3.70 15.96 9.55
C GLN A 212 2.41 16.60 9.04
N GLY A 213 2.17 16.54 7.72
CA GLY A 213 0.91 16.94 7.09
C GLY A 213 0.21 15.80 6.37
N SER A 214 -1.06 16.03 6.02
CA SER A 214 -1.98 15.02 5.48
C SER A 214 -2.22 15.12 3.97
N GLU A 215 -1.48 16.00 3.30
CA GLU A 215 -1.69 16.33 1.89
C GLU A 215 -0.49 15.89 1.05
N MET A 216 -0.77 15.34 -0.12
CA MET A 216 0.24 14.99 -1.12
C MET A 216 -0.25 15.45 -2.50
N ILE A 217 0.66 16.05 -3.26
CA ILE A 217 0.48 16.36 -4.67
C ILE A 217 1.37 15.40 -5.47
N LEU A 218 0.77 14.65 -6.38
CA LEU A 218 1.48 13.85 -7.37
C LEU A 218 1.46 14.58 -8.70
N MET A 219 2.63 14.97 -9.17
CA MET A 219 2.81 15.63 -10.47
C MET A 219 3.33 14.65 -11.50
N CYS A 220 2.84 14.79 -12.73
CA CYS A 220 3.31 14.02 -13.87
C CYS A 220 4.09 14.91 -14.84
N GLU A 221 5.26 14.43 -15.24
CA GLU A 221 6.13 15.00 -16.27
C GLU A 221 6.36 13.95 -17.37
N THR A 222 6.12 14.32 -18.62
CA THR A 222 6.23 13.39 -19.75
C THR A 222 6.76 14.09 -20.99
N GLY A 223 7.52 13.38 -21.82
CA GLY A 223 7.90 13.92 -23.14
C GLY A 223 6.72 14.13 -24.10
N ASP A 224 5.74 13.23 -24.06
CA ASP A 224 4.50 13.25 -24.85
C ASP A 224 3.33 12.72 -24.02
N VAL A 225 2.10 12.85 -24.51
CA VAL A 225 0.92 12.28 -23.86
C VAL A 225 0.98 10.74 -23.79
N ARG A 226 0.83 10.16 -22.59
CA ARG A 226 0.90 8.70 -22.35
C ARG A 226 -0.30 8.17 -21.56
N PHE A 227 -0.83 7.01 -21.96
CA PHE A 227 -1.90 6.37 -21.19
C PHE A 227 -1.30 5.44 -20.14
N MET A 228 -1.60 5.70 -18.87
CA MET A 228 -1.17 4.86 -17.76
C MET A 228 -2.23 4.86 -16.65
N ASN A 229 -2.23 3.80 -15.85
CA ASN A 229 -3.05 3.72 -14.66
C ASN A 229 -2.21 4.07 -13.44
N ILE A 230 -2.70 5.00 -12.62
CA ILE A 230 -2.08 5.31 -11.33
C ILE A 230 -2.99 4.78 -10.23
N TYR A 231 -2.44 3.94 -9.37
CA TYR A 231 -3.09 3.37 -8.20
C TYR A 231 -2.46 3.99 -6.96
N ILE A 232 -3.22 4.76 -6.20
CA ILE A 232 -2.74 5.40 -4.97
C ILE A 232 -3.28 4.63 -3.78
N ARG A 233 -2.41 4.12 -2.91
CA ARG A 233 -2.84 3.50 -1.66
C ARG A 233 -3.57 4.53 -0.79
N ILE A 234 -4.76 4.18 -0.33
CA ILE A 234 -5.50 4.93 0.68
C ILE A 234 -5.34 4.19 2.01
N PRO A 235 -4.60 4.75 2.99
CA PRO A 235 -4.36 4.05 4.24
C PRO A 235 -5.66 3.69 4.98
N ALA A 236 -5.70 2.53 5.63
CA ALA A 236 -6.90 2.05 6.33
C ALA A 236 -7.37 2.98 7.47
N TRP A 237 -6.46 3.73 8.09
CA TRP A 237 -6.79 4.68 9.16
C TRP A 237 -7.48 5.96 8.65
N ALA A 238 -7.45 6.24 7.35
CA ALA A 238 -7.96 7.52 6.82
C ALA A 238 -9.48 7.63 6.93
N VAL A 239 -9.97 8.78 7.39
CA VAL A 239 -11.38 9.13 7.51
C VAL A 239 -11.74 10.16 6.45
N ASN A 240 -12.72 9.83 5.60
CA ASN A 240 -13.16 10.66 4.46
C ASN A 240 -12.00 11.13 3.55
N PRO A 241 -11.14 10.21 3.05
CA PRO A 241 -10.04 10.58 2.17
C PRO A 241 -10.56 11.22 0.88
N VAL A 242 -9.81 12.19 0.35
CA VAL A 242 -10.14 12.86 -0.91
C VAL A 242 -8.99 12.65 -1.88
N VAL A 243 -9.31 12.12 -3.06
CA VAL A 243 -8.40 12.06 -4.21
C VAL A 243 -9.04 12.81 -5.36
N ALA A 244 -8.30 13.74 -5.97
CA ALA A 244 -8.81 14.53 -7.09
C ALA A 244 -7.76 14.73 -8.17
N TYR A 245 -8.18 14.63 -9.44
CA TYR A 245 -7.42 15.04 -10.61
C TYR A 245 -8.07 16.30 -11.17
N GLY A 246 -7.41 17.45 -11.00
CA GLY A 246 -8.02 18.76 -11.19
C GLY A 246 -9.33 18.89 -10.39
N ASN A 247 -10.45 19.16 -11.07
CA ASN A 247 -11.76 19.33 -10.43
C ASN A 247 -12.56 18.01 -10.24
N VAL A 248 -12.02 16.87 -10.69
CA VAL A 248 -12.74 15.58 -10.64
C VAL A 248 -12.29 14.79 -9.41
N LYS A 249 -13.24 14.50 -8.52
CA LYS A 249 -13.03 13.65 -7.34
C LYS A 249 -13.23 12.18 -7.70
N TYR A 250 -12.35 11.33 -7.17
CA TYR A 250 -12.43 9.88 -7.27
C TYR A 250 -12.90 9.30 -5.94
N VAL A 251 -13.54 8.13 -6.01
CA VAL A 251 -13.94 7.39 -4.81
C VAL A 251 -12.68 6.81 -4.19
N ALA A 252 -12.32 7.31 -3.02
CA ALA A 252 -11.22 6.80 -2.22
C ALA A 252 -11.81 6.01 -1.04
N ILE A 253 -11.50 4.72 -0.99
CA ILE A 253 -11.95 3.80 0.06
C ILE A 253 -10.75 3.50 0.95
N PRO A 254 -10.82 3.78 2.28
CA PRO A 254 -9.75 3.41 3.20
C PRO A 254 -9.43 1.92 3.13
N GLY A 255 -8.14 1.58 3.09
CA GLY A 255 -7.66 0.20 2.97
C GLY A 255 -7.70 -0.36 1.55
N GLU A 256 -7.92 0.49 0.53
CA GLU A 256 -7.90 0.12 -0.88
C GLU A 256 -6.99 1.06 -1.70
N TYR A 257 -6.82 0.75 -2.99
CA TYR A 257 -6.17 1.66 -3.94
C TYR A 257 -7.20 2.47 -4.70
N CYS A 258 -7.00 3.78 -4.78
CA CYS A 258 -7.75 4.64 -5.68
C CYS A 258 -7.09 4.62 -7.07
N GLN A 259 -7.79 4.05 -8.05
CA GLN A 259 -7.33 3.98 -9.44
C GLN A 259 -7.72 5.22 -10.24
N ILE A 260 -6.77 5.78 -10.99
CA ILE A 260 -6.97 6.86 -11.95
C ILE A 260 -6.39 6.43 -13.32
N SER A 261 -7.27 6.19 -14.28
CA SER A 261 -6.93 5.80 -15.66
C SER A 261 -7.04 6.99 -16.60
N LYS A 262 -5.91 7.51 -17.10
CA LYS A 262 -5.89 8.71 -17.94
C LYS A 262 -4.79 8.67 -19.00
N LYS A 263 -4.93 9.60 -19.95
CA LYS A 263 -3.83 10.06 -20.81
C LYS A 263 -3.15 11.23 -20.09
N TRP A 264 -2.00 10.94 -19.50
CA TRP A 264 -1.18 11.84 -18.72
C TRP A 264 -0.27 12.68 -19.61
N ARG A 265 0.01 13.90 -19.16
CA ARG A 265 0.95 14.83 -19.78
C ARG A 265 1.62 15.69 -18.72
N THR A 266 2.70 16.37 -19.09
CA THR A 266 3.36 17.34 -18.21
C THR A 266 2.38 18.37 -17.64
N GLY A 267 2.43 18.55 -16.32
CA GLY A 267 1.59 19.49 -15.58
C GLY A 267 0.24 18.92 -15.14
N ASP A 268 -0.03 17.64 -15.43
CA ASP A 268 -1.15 16.94 -14.82
C ASP A 268 -0.84 16.63 -13.34
N GLU A 269 -1.83 16.84 -12.48
CA GLU A 269 -1.68 16.71 -11.03
C GLU A 269 -2.81 15.91 -10.40
N ILE A 270 -2.45 15.09 -9.41
CA ILE A 270 -3.40 14.47 -8.47
C ILE A 270 -3.15 15.06 -7.09
N THR A 271 -4.22 15.45 -6.41
CA THR A 271 -4.19 15.85 -5.01
C THR A 271 -4.79 14.75 -4.16
N VAL A 272 -4.14 14.45 -3.04
CA VAL A 272 -4.56 13.46 -2.05
C VAL A 272 -4.61 14.14 -0.69
N SER A 273 -5.72 13.99 0.03
CA SER A 273 -5.90 14.48 1.39
C SER A 273 -6.38 13.35 2.29
N LEU A 274 -5.59 13.01 3.31
CA LEU A 274 -5.82 11.91 4.24
C LEU A 274 -6.08 12.43 5.66
N LYS A 275 -7.35 12.46 6.06
CA LYS A 275 -7.75 13.02 7.36
C LYS A 275 -8.02 11.91 8.36
N ASN A 276 -8.14 12.28 9.62
CA ASN A 276 -8.66 11.46 10.72
C ASN A 276 -9.80 12.23 11.38
#